data_AF-A0A7V9QH15-F1
#
_entry.id   AF-A0A7V9QH15-F1
#
_cell.length_a   1.000
_cell.length_b   1.000
_cell.length_c   1.000
_cell.angle_alpha   90.00
_cell.angle_beta   90.00
_cell.angle_gamma   90.00
#
_symmetry.space_group_name_H-M   'P 1'
#
loop_
_entity.id
_entity.type
_entity.pdbx_description
1 polymer ?
#
loop_
_entity_poly.entity_id
_entity_poly.type
_entity_poly.pdbx_seq_one_letter_code
_entity_poly.pdbx_strand_id
1 'polypeptide(L)'
;MNNTYIFLLARFIHVVAGVTWAGALIFISWLLLPALRGAGPAGGVVMQQLVRVQSLPKQLIALMALTILSGLSLFYLDISAFGPAWVHTGPGRTFSLGAAFGILAAVYGMFVNAPAAKRMGALGALVQASGGPPSAEQAAELGRLQGRLYNAGRVIMVLILIAVTCMGVARYIP
;
A
#
# COMPACT_ATOMS: atom_id res chain seq x y z
N MET A 1 8.66 -0.19 33.97
CA MET A 1 9.75 0.14 33.04
C MET A 1 9.62 -0.51 31.64
N ASN A 2 8.85 -1.59 31.42
CA ASN A 2 8.74 -2.21 30.07
C ASN A 2 7.85 -1.47 29.05
N ASN A 3 6.77 -0.81 29.48
CA ASN A 3 5.77 -0.31 28.51
C ASN A 3 6.29 0.86 27.66
N THR A 4 7.14 1.72 28.22
CA THR A 4 7.70 2.89 27.51
C THR A 4 8.61 2.46 26.35
N TYR A 5 9.50 1.48 26.57
CA TYR A 5 10.39 0.99 25.51
C TYR A 5 9.61 0.29 24.39
N ILE A 6 8.61 -0.52 24.73
CA ILE A 6 7.74 -1.19 23.76
C ILE A 6 6.99 -0.14 22.93
N PHE A 7 6.43 0.90 23.57
CA PHE A 7 5.76 2.00 22.88
C PHE A 7 6.71 2.72 21.91
N LEU A 8 7.91 3.10 22.37
CA LEU A 8 8.89 3.80 21.53
C LEU A 8 9.34 2.95 20.34
N LEU A 9 9.58 1.65 20.56
CA LEU A 9 9.96 0.72 19.49
C LEU A 9 8.82 0.53 18.48
N ALA A 10 7.60 0.29 18.95
CA ALA A 10 6.43 0.17 18.07
C ALA A 10 6.22 1.45 17.27
N ARG A 11 6.39 2.62 17.90
CA ARG A 11 6.30 3.92 17.24
C ARG A 11 7.36 4.10 16.16
N PHE A 12 8.61 3.77 16.47
CA PHE A 12 9.70 3.82 15.50
C PHE A 12 9.39 2.94 14.28
N ILE A 13 9.02 1.68 14.51
CA ILE A 13 8.67 0.74 13.43
C ILE A 13 7.48 1.27 12.62
N HIS A 14 6.42 1.73 13.29
CA HIS A 14 5.21 2.23 12.64
C HIS A 14 5.50 3.41 11.73
N VAL A 15 6.25 4.39 12.22
CA VAL A 15 6.56 5.61 11.47
C VAL A 15 7.49 5.29 10.30
N VAL A 16 8.59 4.57 10.54
CA VAL A 16 9.57 4.28 9.46
C VAL A 16 8.96 3.37 8.40
N ALA A 17 8.32 2.27 8.79
CA ALA A 17 7.65 1.39 7.84
C ALA A 17 6.48 2.10 7.15
N GLY A 18 5.68 2.86 7.90
CA GLY A 18 4.51 3.58 7.40
C GLY A 18 4.85 4.66 6.39
N VAL A 19 5.83 5.51 6.67
CA VAL A 19 6.28 6.55 5.73
C VAL A 19 6.87 5.92 4.47
N THR A 20 7.66 4.84 4.61
CA THR A 20 8.24 4.14 3.45
C THR A 20 7.14 3.49 2.60
N TRP A 21 6.19 2.80 3.23
CA TRP A 21 5.07 2.16 2.55
C TRP A 21 4.16 3.16 1.85
N ALA A 22 3.71 4.19 2.58
CA ALA A 22 2.83 5.22 2.06
C ALA A 22 3.51 6.02 0.94
N GLY A 23 4.75 6.45 1.16
CA GLY A 23 5.56 7.16 0.18
C GLY A 23 5.76 6.36 -1.11
N ALA A 24 6.08 5.07 -0.99
CA ALA A 24 6.22 4.20 -2.14
C ALA A 24 4.89 4.05 -2.91
N LEU A 25 3.76 3.82 -2.22
CA LEU A 25 2.46 3.68 -2.87
C LEU A 25 2.01 4.97 -3.58
N ILE A 26 2.25 6.12 -2.97
CA ILE A 26 1.96 7.43 -3.57
C ILE A 26 2.85 7.65 -4.79
N PHE A 27 4.17 7.47 -4.67
CA PHE A 27 5.11 7.61 -5.78
C PHE A 27 4.75 6.68 -6.95
N ILE A 28 4.49 5.40 -6.65
CA ILE A 28 4.15 4.41 -7.66
C ILE A 28 2.87 4.81 -8.40
N SER A 29 1.83 5.20 -7.67
CA SER A 29 0.51 5.47 -8.25
C SER A 29 0.46 6.80 -9.00
N TRP A 30 1.15 7.82 -8.48
CA TRP A 30 1.06 9.18 -9.02
C TRP A 30 2.11 9.48 -10.09
N LEU A 31 3.31 8.92 -9.98
CA LEU A 31 4.43 9.27 -10.85
C LEU A 31 4.89 8.09 -11.69
N LEU A 32 5.22 6.97 -11.04
CA LEU A 32 5.85 5.84 -11.73
C LEU A 32 4.91 5.18 -12.74
N LEU A 33 3.70 4.77 -12.35
CA LEU A 33 2.77 4.06 -13.24
C LEU A 33 2.36 4.91 -14.46
N PRO A 34 2.02 6.21 -14.34
CA PRO A 34 1.82 7.07 -15.50
C PRO A 34 3.04 7.15 -16.42
N ALA A 35 4.25 7.34 -15.86
CA ALA A 35 5.47 7.45 -16.66
C ALA A 35 5.77 6.15 -17.41
N LEU A 36 5.64 5.00 -16.75
CA LEU A 36 5.84 3.68 -17.38
C LEU A 36 4.83 3.42 -18.51
N ARG A 37 3.59 3.88 -18.36
CA ARG A 37 2.58 3.78 -19.44
C ARG A 37 2.94 4.64 -20.63
N GLY A 38 3.35 5.89 -20.40
CA GLY A 38 3.79 6.79 -21.46
C GLY A 38 5.02 6.26 -22.21
N ALA A 39 5.89 5.53 -21.53
CA ALA A 39 7.08 4.90 -22.11
C ALA A 39 6.82 3.63 -22.93
N GLY A 40 5.58 3.12 -22.96
CA GLY A 40 5.21 1.95 -23.76
C GLY A 40 6.02 0.68 -23.41
N PRO A 41 6.60 -0.04 -24.39
CA PRO A 41 7.34 -1.28 -24.16
C PRO A 41 8.49 -1.17 -23.15
N ALA A 42 9.23 -0.04 -23.16
CA ALA A 42 10.33 0.18 -22.23
C ALA A 42 9.86 0.22 -20.76
N GLY A 43 8.66 0.76 -20.51
CA GLY A 43 8.06 0.77 -19.18
C GLY A 43 7.74 -0.64 -18.68
N GLY A 44 7.36 -1.56 -19.57
CA GLY A 44 7.14 -2.97 -19.23
C GLY A 44 8.40 -3.66 -18.71
N VAL A 45 9.55 -3.42 -19.34
CA VAL A 45 10.85 -3.97 -18.93
C VAL A 45 11.24 -3.49 -17.53
N VAL A 46 11.10 -2.18 -17.25
CA VAL A 46 11.38 -1.61 -15.93
C VAL A 46 10.46 -2.21 -14.87
N MET A 47 9.16 -2.32 -15.16
CA MET A 47 8.21 -2.92 -14.22
C MET A 47 8.55 -4.39 -13.94
N GLN A 48 8.95 -5.15 -14.96
CA GLN A 48 9.36 -6.55 -14.79
C GLN A 48 10.57 -6.67 -13.86
N GLN A 49 11.57 -5.79 -14.02
CA GLN A 49 12.76 -5.74 -13.15
C GLN A 49 12.39 -5.41 -11.70
N LEU A 50 11.50 -4.43 -11.48
CA LEU A 50 11.02 -4.07 -10.15
C LEU A 50 10.26 -5.23 -9.47
N VAL A 51 9.43 -5.94 -10.22
CA VAL A 51 8.64 -7.06 -9.67
C VAL A 51 9.48 -8.29 -9.41
N ARG A 52 10.31 -8.71 -10.39
CA ARG A 52 11.00 -10.00 -10.34
C ARG A 52 12.33 -9.94 -9.61
N VAL A 53 13.13 -8.90 -9.85
CA VAL A 53 14.48 -8.79 -9.28
C VAL A 53 14.44 -8.02 -7.97
N GLN A 54 13.86 -6.82 -7.96
CA GLN A 54 13.77 -6.02 -6.75
C GLN A 54 12.72 -6.54 -5.76
N SER A 55 11.89 -7.50 -6.17
CA SER A 55 10.84 -8.09 -5.32
C SER A 55 9.90 -7.04 -4.70
N LEU A 56 9.62 -5.96 -5.45
CA LEU A 56 8.83 -4.82 -4.97
C LEU A 56 7.50 -5.23 -4.28
N PRO A 57 6.70 -6.18 -4.81
CA PRO A 57 5.47 -6.60 -4.11
C PRO A 57 5.72 -7.19 -2.72
N LYS A 58 6.80 -7.98 -2.55
CA LYS A 58 7.15 -8.57 -1.25
C LYS A 58 7.57 -7.50 -0.25
N GLN A 59 8.35 -6.52 -0.70
CA GLN A 59 8.77 -5.40 0.15
C GLN A 59 7.57 -4.56 0.60
N LEU A 60 6.64 -4.24 -0.30
CA LEU A 60 5.42 -3.49 0.04
C LEU A 60 4.53 -4.25 1.02
N ILE A 61 4.40 -5.57 0.88
CA ILE A 61 3.64 -6.40 1.83
C ILE A 61 4.33 -6.42 3.21
N ALA A 62 5.65 -6.54 3.26
CA ALA A 62 6.38 -6.51 4.52
C ALA A 62 6.24 -5.17 5.22
N LEU A 63 6.40 -4.06 4.50
CA LEU A 63 6.22 -2.72 5.04
C LEU A 63 4.78 -2.50 5.52
N MET A 64 3.77 -2.89 4.72
CA MET A 64 2.36 -2.86 5.10
C MET A 64 2.11 -3.61 6.42
N ALA A 65 2.60 -4.84 6.54
CA ALA A 65 2.43 -5.65 7.74
C ALA A 65 3.09 -5.00 8.96
N LEU A 66 4.34 -4.52 8.81
CA LEU A 66 5.05 -3.81 9.87
C LEU A 66 4.28 -2.57 10.31
N THR A 67 3.79 -1.74 9.38
CA THR A 67 2.99 -0.55 9.68
C THR A 67 1.71 -0.90 10.43
N ILE A 68 0.91 -1.85 9.92
CA ILE A 68 -0.38 -2.17 10.54
C ILE A 68 -0.18 -2.80 11.93
N LEU A 69 0.70 -3.79 12.05
CA LEU A 69 0.89 -4.51 13.33
C LEU A 69 1.47 -3.61 14.42
N SER A 70 2.43 -2.75 14.07
CA SER A 70 2.96 -1.77 15.02
C SER A 70 1.94 -0.69 15.37
N GLY A 71 1.10 -0.26 14.41
CA GLY A 71 0.03 0.71 14.65
C GLY A 71 -1.06 0.17 15.57
N LEU A 72 -1.49 -1.07 15.36
CA LEU A 72 -2.44 -1.76 16.25
C LEU A 72 -1.85 -1.94 17.65
N SER A 73 -0.55 -2.24 17.75
CA SER A 73 0.15 -2.30 19.04
C SER A 73 0.11 -0.94 19.76
N LEU A 74 0.39 0.16 19.05
CA LEU A 74 0.32 1.51 19.64
C LEU A 74 -1.10 1.85 20.11
N PHE A 75 -2.10 1.55 19.27
CA PHE A 75 -3.50 1.78 19.60
C PHE A 75 -3.94 1.00 20.84
N TYR A 76 -3.50 -0.24 20.97
CA TYR A 76 -3.73 -1.06 22.17
C TYR A 76 -3.04 -0.49 23.41
N LEU A 77 -1.80 0.01 23.27
CA LEU A 77 -1.06 0.63 24.36
C LEU A 77 -1.72 1.93 24.84
N ASP A 78 -2.27 2.74 23.93
CA ASP A 78 -3.02 3.94 24.28
C ASP A 78 -4.32 3.60 25.04
N ILE A 79 -5.08 2.60 24.58
CA ILE A 79 -6.25 2.10 25.32
C ILE A 79 -5.84 1.58 26.70
N SER A 80 -4.72 0.87 26.79
CA SER A 80 -4.23 0.33 28.08
C SER A 80 -3.80 1.43 29.05
N ALA A 81 -3.30 2.56 28.54
CA ALA A 81 -2.83 3.68 29.34
C ALA A 81 -3.95 4.65 29.75
N PHE A 82 -4.91 4.90 28.87
CA PHE A 82 -5.94 5.94 29.04
C PHE A 82 -7.36 5.39 29.22
N GLY A 83 -7.54 4.07 29.15
CA GLY A 83 -8.82 3.39 29.20
C GLY A 83 -9.58 3.41 27.86
N PRO A 84 -10.63 2.59 27.72
CA PRO A 84 -11.38 2.45 26.45
C PRO A 84 -12.09 3.74 26.01
N ALA A 85 -12.42 4.63 26.95
CA ALA A 85 -13.04 5.92 26.65
C ALA A 85 -12.13 6.84 25.79
N TRP A 86 -10.81 6.61 25.81
CA TRP A 86 -9.86 7.35 24.98
C TRP A 86 -10.20 7.30 23.49
N VAL A 87 -10.74 6.18 23.00
CA VAL A 87 -11.13 6.02 21.58
C VAL A 87 -12.20 7.04 21.16
N HIS A 88 -12.97 7.57 22.12
CA HIS A 88 -14.01 8.57 21.86
C HIS A 88 -13.52 10.03 21.94
N THR A 89 -12.25 10.27 22.30
CA THR A 89 -11.63 11.60 22.29
C THR A 89 -11.29 12.05 20.86
N GLY A 90 -10.99 13.34 20.65
CA GLY A 90 -10.52 13.86 19.37
C GLY A 90 -9.36 13.07 18.78
N PRO A 91 -8.25 12.86 19.52
CA PRO A 91 -7.12 12.08 19.05
C PRO A 91 -7.47 10.61 18.79
N GLY A 92 -8.19 9.97 19.72
CA GLY A 92 -8.59 8.56 19.59
C GLY A 92 -9.44 8.29 18.35
N ARG A 93 -10.42 9.16 18.06
CA ARG A 93 -11.25 9.07 16.85
C ARG A 93 -10.43 9.31 15.58
N THR A 94 -9.51 10.27 15.61
CA THR A 94 -8.69 10.60 14.45
C THR A 94 -7.70 9.47 14.11
N PHE A 95 -7.06 8.87 15.12
CA PHE A 95 -6.24 7.68 14.93
C PHE A 95 -7.07 6.49 14.42
N SER A 96 -8.27 6.28 14.96
CA SER A 96 -9.18 5.21 14.50
C SER A 96 -9.55 5.38 13.02
N LEU A 97 -9.84 6.60 12.60
CA LEU A 97 -10.16 6.92 11.21
C LEU A 97 -8.95 6.67 10.29
N GLY A 98 -7.76 7.13 10.70
CA GLY A 98 -6.52 6.87 9.97
C GLY A 98 -6.21 5.38 9.83
N ALA A 99 -6.40 4.61 10.92
CA ALA A 99 -6.25 3.16 10.91
C ALA A 99 -7.23 2.49 9.95
N ALA A 100 -8.51 2.90 9.97
CA ALA A 100 -9.52 2.37 9.06
C ALA A 100 -9.14 2.59 7.59
N PHE A 101 -8.73 3.81 7.21
CA PHE A 101 -8.32 4.10 5.83
C PHE A 101 -7.03 3.36 5.42
N GLY A 102 -6.04 3.26 6.32
CA GLY A 102 -4.82 2.49 6.07
C GLY A 102 -5.10 1.00 5.87
N ILE A 103 -5.98 0.41 6.70
CA ILE A 103 -6.40 -0.99 6.57
C ILE A 103 -7.22 -1.19 5.29
N LEU A 104 -8.13 -0.28 4.94
CA LEU A 104 -8.86 -0.34 3.67
C LEU A 104 -7.92 -0.29 2.46
N ALA A 105 -6.88 0.55 2.50
CA ALA A 105 -5.86 0.58 1.46
C ALA A 105 -5.13 -0.77 1.32
N ALA A 106 -4.78 -1.39 2.45
CA ALA A 106 -4.16 -2.72 2.48
C ALA A 106 -5.09 -3.81 1.91
N VAL A 107 -6.37 -3.81 2.30
CA VAL A 107 -7.41 -4.71 1.76
C VAL A 107 -7.51 -4.53 0.25
N TYR A 108 -7.59 -3.29 -0.23
CA TYR A 108 -7.67 -3.01 -1.66
C TYR A 108 -6.41 -3.49 -2.40
N GLY A 109 -5.22 -3.28 -1.82
CA GLY A 109 -3.96 -3.80 -2.33
C GLY A 109 -3.95 -5.32 -2.46
N MET A 110 -4.36 -6.03 -1.40
CA MET A 110 -4.30 -7.50 -1.34
C MET A 110 -5.39 -8.19 -2.17
N PHE A 111 -6.61 -7.66 -2.18
CA PHE A 111 -7.76 -8.35 -2.76
C PHE A 111 -8.17 -7.82 -4.14
N VAL A 112 -7.73 -6.60 -4.52
CA VAL A 112 -8.05 -6.01 -5.83
C VAL A 112 -6.82 -5.90 -6.71
N ASN A 113 -5.72 -5.35 -6.17
CA ASN A 113 -4.51 -5.04 -6.94
C ASN A 113 -3.64 -6.30 -7.17
N ALA A 114 -3.29 -7.03 -6.11
CA ALA A 114 -2.41 -8.20 -6.20
C ALA A 114 -2.94 -9.32 -7.13
N PRO A 115 -4.24 -9.69 -7.14
CA PRO A 115 -4.75 -10.70 -8.06
C PRO A 115 -4.68 -10.25 -9.52
N ALA A 116 -4.97 -8.97 -9.79
CA ALA A 116 -4.86 -8.39 -11.13
C ALA A 116 -3.40 -8.39 -11.60
N ALA A 117 -2.45 -8.05 -10.73
CA ALA A 117 -1.02 -8.05 -11.04
C ALA A 117 -0.51 -9.47 -11.32
N LYS A 118 -0.95 -10.46 -10.52
CA LYS A 118 -0.62 -11.87 -10.73
C LYS A 118 -1.12 -12.37 -12.09
N ARG A 119 -2.38 -12.09 -12.44
CA ARG A 119 -2.97 -12.48 -13.73
C ARG A 119 -2.23 -11.82 -14.89
N MET A 120 -1.91 -10.54 -14.78
CA MET A 120 -1.18 -9.80 -15.80
C MET A 120 0.24 -10.38 -16.00
N GLY A 121 0.93 -10.71 -14.90
CA GLY A 121 2.25 -11.35 -14.96
C GLY A 121 2.21 -12.76 -15.58
N ALA A 122 1.18 -13.55 -15.26
CA ALA A 122 0.99 -14.88 -15.85
C ALA A 122 0.69 -14.81 -17.35
N LEU A 123 -0.22 -13.90 -17.75
CA LEU A 123 -0.54 -13.67 -19.15
C LEU A 123 0.67 -13.16 -19.94
N GLY A 124 1.44 -12.23 -19.38
CA GLY A 124 2.68 -11.75 -19.98
C GLY A 124 3.72 -12.85 -20.17
N ALA A 125 3.82 -13.79 -19.23
CA ALA A 125 4.71 -14.95 -19.36
C ALA A 125 4.27 -15.91 -20.47
N LEU A 126 2.95 -16.13 -20.65
CA LEU A 126 2.42 -16.95 -21.73
C LEU A 126 2.70 -16.33 -23.11
N VAL A 127 2.50 -15.02 -23.25
CA VAL A 127 2.82 -14.27 -24.47
C VAL A 127 4.31 -14.41 -24.78
N GLN A 128 5.18 -14.19 -23.79
CA GLN A 128 6.63 -14.32 -23.98
C GLN A 128 7.05 -15.74 -24.37
N ALA A 129 6.43 -16.77 -23.77
CA ALA A 129 6.71 -18.17 -24.09
C ALA A 129 6.27 -18.56 -25.51
N SER A 130 5.26 -17.90 -26.07
CA SER A 130 4.79 -18.14 -27.43
C SER A 130 5.75 -17.63 -28.52
N GLY A 131 6.72 -16.78 -28.16
CA GLY A 131 7.72 -16.23 -29.08
C GLY A 131 7.18 -15.23 -30.12
N GLY A 132 5.88 -14.92 -30.09
CA GLY A 132 5.21 -14.00 -30.99
C GLY A 132 4.51 -12.84 -30.27
N PRO A 133 3.94 -11.89 -31.02
CA PRO A 133 3.11 -10.83 -30.45
C PRO A 133 1.87 -11.43 -29.76
N PRO A 134 1.31 -10.77 -28.73
CA PRO A 134 0.08 -11.21 -28.11
C PRO A 134 -1.07 -11.26 -29.13
N SER A 135 -1.92 -12.28 -29.02
CA SER A 135 -3.19 -12.32 -29.77
C SER A 135 -4.07 -11.12 -29.41
N ALA A 136 -5.05 -10.78 -30.26
CA ALA A 136 -5.97 -9.67 -30.00
C ALA A 136 -6.67 -9.79 -28.63
N GLU A 137 -7.07 -11.01 -28.25
CA GLU A 137 -7.67 -11.31 -26.95
C GLU A 137 -6.70 -11.12 -25.79
N GLN A 138 -5.45 -11.59 -25.94
CA GLN A 138 -4.41 -11.42 -24.92
C GLN A 138 -4.07 -9.94 -24.74
N ALA A 139 -3.98 -9.17 -25.83
CA ALA A 139 -3.73 -7.73 -25.79
C ALA A 139 -4.88 -6.97 -25.10
N ALA A 140 -6.13 -7.31 -25.41
CA ALA A 140 -7.30 -6.73 -24.76
C ALA A 140 -7.34 -7.02 -23.25
N GLU A 141 -7.07 -8.26 -22.85
CA GLU A 141 -7.04 -8.64 -21.43
C GLU A 141 -5.88 -7.99 -20.68
N LEU A 142 -4.69 -7.88 -21.28
CA LEU A 142 -3.57 -7.12 -20.72
C LEU A 142 -3.95 -5.65 -20.49
N GLY A 143 -4.59 -5.00 -21.48
CA GLY A 143 -5.07 -3.63 -21.36
C GLY A 143 -6.09 -3.46 -20.22
N ARG A 144 -7.04 -4.39 -20.10
CA ARG A 144 -8.05 -4.38 -19.02
C ARG A 144 -7.40 -4.54 -17.64
N LEU A 145 -6.45 -5.46 -17.50
CA LEU A 145 -5.72 -5.68 -16.25
C LEU A 145 -4.87 -4.46 -15.89
N GLN A 146 -4.15 -3.87 -16.85
CA GLN A 146 -3.40 -2.62 -16.65
C GLN A 146 -4.33 -1.48 -16.20
N GLY A 147 -5.48 -1.32 -16.84
CA GLY A 147 -6.51 -0.34 -16.46
C GLY A 147 -6.96 -0.50 -15.00
N ARG A 148 -7.28 -1.74 -14.61
CA ARG A 148 -7.66 -2.09 -13.24
C ARG A 148 -6.57 -1.76 -12.23
N LEU A 149 -5.31 -2.09 -12.51
CA LEU A 149 -4.18 -1.82 -11.61
C LEU A 149 -3.96 -0.32 -11.36
N TYR A 150 -4.16 0.49 -12.38
CA TYR A 150 -4.02 1.93 -12.26
C TYR A 150 -5.15 2.59 -11.48
N ASN A 151 -6.39 2.22 -11.79
CA ASN A 151 -7.55 2.70 -11.05
C ASN A 151 -7.44 2.27 -9.58
N ALA A 152 -6.98 1.03 -9.34
CA ALA A 152 -6.67 0.53 -8.02
C ALA A 152 -5.60 1.35 -7.30
N GLY A 153 -4.48 1.66 -7.97
CA GLY A 153 -3.42 2.49 -7.42
C GLY A 153 -3.92 3.87 -7.00
N ARG A 154 -4.76 4.51 -7.83
CA ARG A 154 -5.36 5.82 -7.49
C ARG A 154 -6.25 5.76 -6.25
N VAL A 155 -7.09 4.74 -6.13
CA VAL A 155 -7.92 4.53 -4.94
C VAL A 155 -7.04 4.34 -3.70
N ILE A 156 -6.05 3.44 -3.78
CA ILE A 156 -5.10 3.19 -2.68
C ILE A 156 -4.38 4.48 -2.28
N MET A 157 -3.90 5.27 -3.24
CA MET A 157 -3.22 6.53 -3.00
C MET A 157 -4.10 7.51 -2.20
N VAL A 158 -5.37 7.67 -2.59
CA VAL A 158 -6.31 8.55 -1.87
C VAL A 158 -6.53 8.05 -0.44
N LEU A 159 -6.77 6.74 -0.26
CA LEU A 159 -6.96 6.15 1.07
C LEU A 159 -5.73 6.36 1.96
N ILE A 160 -4.52 6.16 1.42
CA ILE A 160 -3.26 6.36 2.13
C ILE A 160 -3.03 7.83 2.47
N LEU A 161 -3.34 8.76 1.57
CA LEU A 161 -3.23 10.20 1.86
C LEU A 161 -4.13 10.59 3.03
N ILE A 162 -5.39 10.14 3.03
CA ILE A 162 -6.32 10.39 4.16
C ILE A 162 -5.77 9.77 5.44
N ALA A 163 -5.26 8.53 5.38
CA ALA A 163 -4.67 7.86 6.53
C ALA A 163 -3.48 8.64 7.11
N VAL A 164 -2.52 9.03 6.28
CA VAL A 164 -1.34 9.81 6.69
C VAL A 164 -1.73 11.17 7.27
N THR A 165 -2.69 11.86 6.66
CA THR A 165 -3.22 13.12 7.20
C THR A 165 -3.79 12.90 8.60
N CYS A 166 -4.65 11.90 8.79
CA CYS A 166 -5.21 11.57 10.10
C CYS A 166 -4.10 11.30 11.13
N MET A 167 -3.11 10.47 10.80
CA MET A 167 -2.00 10.14 11.69
C MET A 167 -1.15 11.38 12.05
N GLY A 168 -0.95 12.28 11.09
CA GLY A 168 -0.17 13.50 11.29
C GLY A 168 -0.86 14.53 12.17
N VAL A 169 -2.20 14.62 12.10
CA VAL A 169 -2.98 15.65 12.81
C VAL A 169 -3.61 15.18 14.11
N ALA A 170 -3.76 13.87 14.34
CA ALA A 170 -4.55 13.31 15.45
C ALA A 170 -4.26 13.93 16.82
N ARG A 171 -2.99 14.15 17.15
CA ARG A 171 -2.56 14.76 18.44
C ARG A 171 -2.98 16.22 18.65
N TYR A 172 -3.43 16.90 17.59
CA TYR A 172 -3.84 18.31 17.62
C TYR A 172 -5.36 18.48 17.57
N ILE A 173 -6.11 17.38 17.46
CA ILE A 173 -7.57 17.41 17.46
C ILE A 173 -8.05 17.37 18.92
N PRO A 174 -8.83 18.36 19.39
CA PRO A 174 -9.34 18.39 20.77
C PRO A 174 -10.40 17.32 21.04
#